data_AF-A0A2J4YS32-F1
#
_entry.id   AF-A0A2J4YS32-F1
#
_cell.length_a   1.000
_cell.length_b   1.000
_cell.length_c   1.000
_cell.angle_alpha   90.00
_cell.angle_beta   90.00
_cell.angle_gamma   90.00
#
_symmetry.space_group_name_H-M   'P 1'
#
loop_
_entity.id
_entity.type
_entity.pdbx_description
1 polymer ?
#
loop_
_entity_poly.entity_id
_entity_poly.type
_entity_poly.pdbx_seq_one_letter_code
_entity_poly.pdbx_strand_id
1 'polypeptide(L)' 'MSHSSIPEKTNCSVISDWRPEDPEFWQQRGHRVASRNLWISVPCLLLAFCVWMLFSAVAVNLNKVGFQLTTDQLFM' A
#
# COMPACT_ATOMS: atom_id res chain seq x y z
N MET A 1 -37.77 5.15 -29.46
CA MET A 1 -36.47 4.63 -28.98
C MET A 1 -35.92 5.63 -28.00
N SER A 2 -36.29 5.50 -26.73
CA SER A 2 -35.95 6.47 -25.68
C SER A 2 -34.62 6.05 -25.05
N HIS A 3 -33.54 6.76 -25.36
CA HIS A 3 -32.26 6.59 -24.69
C HIS A 3 -32.39 7.13 -23.26
N SER A 4 -32.48 6.22 -22.30
CA SER A 4 -32.39 6.52 -20.87
C SER A 4 -31.04 7.16 -20.57
N SER A 5 -31.04 8.42 -20.15
CA SER A 5 -29.87 9.10 -19.59
C SER A 5 -29.52 8.47 -18.24
N ILE A 6 -28.56 7.56 -18.26
CA ILE A 6 -27.95 7.02 -17.03
C ILE A 6 -27.30 8.20 -16.30
N PRO A 7 -27.62 8.47 -15.03
CA PRO A 7 -26.96 9.53 -14.28
C PRO A 7 -25.47 9.16 -14.17
N GLU A 8 -24.61 10.05 -14.67
CA GLU A 8 -23.17 9.93 -14.56
C GLU A 8 -22.82 9.80 -13.06
N LYS A 9 -22.42 8.58 -12.67
CA LYS A 9 -22.07 8.23 -11.30
C LYS A 9 -20.95 9.17 -10.87
N THR A 10 -21.29 10.19 -10.07
CA THR A 10 -20.36 11.20 -9.59
C THR A 10 -19.23 10.46 -8.89
N ASN A 11 -18.09 10.37 -9.58
CA ASN A 11 -16.95 9.59 -9.12
C ASN A 11 -16.53 10.13 -7.76
N CYS A 12 -16.36 9.20 -6.81
CA CYS A 12 -16.12 9.48 -5.42
C CYS A 12 -14.86 10.35 -5.24
N SER A 13 -15.03 11.67 -5.11
CA SER A 13 -14.04 12.65 -4.63
C SER A 13 -12.62 12.60 -5.23
N VAL A 14 -12.44 12.12 -6.46
CA VAL A 14 -11.13 12.15 -7.11
C VAL A 14 -10.77 13.62 -7.37
N ILE A 15 -9.55 14.01 -7.00
CA ILE A 15 -9.06 15.38 -7.17
C ILE A 15 -8.87 15.62 -8.68
N SER A 16 -9.72 16.47 -9.26
CA SER A 16 -9.68 16.83 -10.68
C SER A 16 -8.75 18.02 -10.99
N ASP A 17 -8.55 18.93 -10.03
CA ASP A 17 -7.63 20.07 -10.13
C ASP A 17 -6.54 19.94 -9.03
N TRP A 18 -5.31 19.69 -9.46
CA TRP A 18 -4.14 19.54 -8.57
C TRP A 18 -3.01 20.45 -9.04
N ARG A 19 -2.86 21.61 -8.39
CA ARG A 19 -1.83 22.62 -8.67
C ARG A 19 -0.91 22.81 -7.46
N PRO A 20 0.02 21.89 -7.19
CA PRO A 20 0.89 21.96 -6.03
C PRO A 20 1.88 23.14 -6.07
N GLU A 21 2.16 23.70 -7.24
CA GLU A 21 3.09 24.83 -7.40
C GLU A 21 2.48 26.20 -7.11
N ASP A 22 1.15 26.29 -7.05
CA ASP A 22 0.44 27.50 -6.66
C ASP A 22 0.49 27.65 -5.12
N PRO A 23 1.15 28.67 -4.56
CA PRO A 23 1.31 28.83 -3.11
C PRO A 23 -0.02 28.99 -2.37
N GLU A 24 -1.01 29.66 -2.98
CA GLU A 24 -2.32 29.86 -2.36
C GLU A 24 -3.10 28.55 -2.30
N PHE A 25 -3.08 27.77 -3.39
CA PHE A 25 -3.69 26.44 -3.41
C PHE A 25 -2.99 25.48 -2.44
N TRP A 26 -1.66 25.53 -2.37
CA TRP A 26 -0.87 24.68 -1.49
C TRP A 26 -1.18 24.94 -0.02
N GLN A 27 -1.23 26.20 0.40
CA GLN A 27 -1.58 26.55 1.79
C GLN A 27 -3.03 26.19 2.14
N GLN A 28 -3.97 26.37 1.20
CA GLN A 28 -5.39 26.13 1.48
C GLN A 28 -5.77 24.64 1.46
N ARG A 29 -5.27 23.87 0.47
CA ARG A 29 -5.69 22.47 0.27
C ARG A 29 -4.56 21.51 -0.05
N GLY A 30 -3.59 21.88 -0.88
CA GLY A 30 -2.54 20.99 -1.36
C GLY A 30 -1.74 20.34 -0.22
N HIS A 31 -1.29 21.14 0.75
CA HIS A 31 -0.49 20.68 1.87
C HIS A 31 -1.22 19.63 2.71
N ARG A 32 -2.48 19.89 3.10
CA ARG A 32 -3.26 18.97 3.94
C ARG A 32 -3.51 17.63 3.25
N VAL A 33 -3.80 17.66 1.95
CA VAL A 33 -4.02 16.43 1.16
C VAL A 33 -2.72 15.63 1.02
N ALA A 34 -1.61 16.29 0.70
CA ALA A 34 -0.31 15.67 0.55
C ALA A 34 0.19 15.05 1.87
N SER A 35 0.10 15.79 2.98
CA SER A 35 0.49 15.29 4.31
C SER A 35 -0.33 14.08 4.72
N ARG A 36 -1.64 14.05 4.45
CA ARG A 36 -2.49 12.89 4.75
C ARG A 36 -2.07 11.67 3.94
N ASN A 37 -1.78 11.84 2.66
CA ASN A 37 -1.31 10.75 1.82
C ASN A 37 0.03 10.21 2.32
N LEU A 38 0.97 11.10 2.62
CA LEU A 38 2.28 10.74 3.15
C LEU A 38 2.17 9.97 4.47
N TRP A 39 1.34 10.46 5.41
CA TRP A 39 1.12 9.80 6.70
C TRP A 39 0.53 8.39 6.60
N ILE A 40 -0.20 8.09 5.52
CA ILE A 40 -0.72 6.74 5.27
C ILE A 40 0.32 5.88 4.55
N SER A 41 1.08 6.48 3.62
CA SER A 41 2.13 5.78 2.89
C SER A 41 3.29 5.32 3.79
N VAL A 42 3.70 6.12 4.78
CA VAL A 42 4.79 5.76 5.70
C VAL A 42 4.53 4.44 6.45
N PRO A 43 3.42 4.26 7.21
CA PRO A 43 3.15 3.01 7.90
C PRO A 43 2.89 1.86 6.93
N CYS A 44 2.30 2.11 5.76
CA CYS A 44 2.10 1.08 4.74
C CYS A 44 3.43 0.54 4.20
N LEU A 45 4.38 1.44 3.90
CA LEU A 45 5.73 1.07 3.48
C LEU A 45 6.48 0.35 4.60
N LEU A 46 6.37 0.83 5.83
CA LEU A 46 6.96 0.19 7.00
C LEU A 46 6.42 -1.24 7.19
N LEU A 47 5.11 -1.44 7.08
CA LEU A 47 4.49 -2.77 7.18
C LEU A 47 4.97 -3.70 6.06
N ALA A 48 5.11 -3.20 4.83
CA ALA A 48 5.67 -3.98 3.72
C ALA A 48 7.10 -4.47 4.05
N PHE A 49 7.95 -3.59 4.60
CA PHE A 49 9.28 -3.98 5.08
C PHE A 49 9.23 -4.97 6.27
N CYS A 50 8.31 -4.77 7.22
CA CYS A 50 8.13 -5.68 8.35
C CYS A 50 7.74 -7.09 7.87
N VAL A 51 6.78 -7.22 6.96
CA VAL A 51 6.34 -8.51 6.40
C VAL A 51 7.48 -9.17 5.63
N TRP A 52 8.24 -8.40 4.86
CA TRP A 52 9.42 -8.90 4.16
C TRP A 52 10.44 -9.51 5.10
N MET A 53 10.84 -8.76 6.14
CA MET A 53 11.82 -9.23 7.13
C MET A 53 11.27 -10.36 7.99
N LEU A 54 9.96 -10.37 8.26
CA LEU A 54 9.29 -11.46 8.97
C LEU A 54 9.42 -12.77 8.20
N PHE A 55 9.26 -12.77 6.88
CA PHE A 55 9.45 -13.99 6.07
C PHE A 55 10.90 -14.51 6.18
N SER A 56 11.90 -13.63 6.10
CA SER A 56 13.31 -14.01 6.30
C SER A 56 13.57 -14.57 7.70
N ALA A 57 13.03 -13.94 8.75
CA ALA A 57 13.20 -14.39 10.12
C ALA A 57 12.46 -15.70 10.42
N VAL A 58 11.25 -15.89 9.87
CA VAL A 58 10.47 -17.12 10.02
C VAL A 58 11.14 -18.27 9.29
N ALA A 59 11.69 -18.07 8.09
CA ALA A 59 12.43 -19.11 7.37
C ALA A 59 13.68 -19.59 8.16
N VAL A 60 14.39 -18.67 8.84
CA VAL A 60 15.53 -19.02 9.70
C VAL A 60 15.08 -19.70 10.99
N ASN A 61 13.99 -19.24 11.61
CA ASN A 61 13.48 -19.84 12.85
C ASN A 61 12.79 -21.18 12.60
N LEU A 62 12.16 -21.42 11.45
CA LEU A 62 11.63 -22.74 11.07
C LEU A 62 12.75 -23.80 10.98
N ASN A 63 13.94 -23.41 10.50
CA ASN A 63 15.13 -24.27 10.59
C ASN A 63 15.56 -24.56 12.04
N LYS A 64 15.28 -23.66 13.00
CA LYS A 64 15.63 -23.82 14.42
C LYS A 64 14.58 -24.54 15.26
N VAL A 65 13.30 -24.51 14.88
CA VAL A 65 12.15 -25.04 15.66
C VAL A 65 11.85 -26.51 15.34
N GLY A 66 12.63 -27.16 14.47
CA GLY A 66 12.61 -28.63 14.35
C GLY A 66 11.81 -29.18 13.18
N PHE A 67 11.46 -28.37 12.17
CA PHE A 67 11.25 -28.92 10.83
C PHE A 67 12.63 -29.14 10.20
N GLN A 68 13.24 -30.26 10.55
CA GLN A 68 14.17 -30.93 9.66
C GLN A 68 13.35 -31.27 8.40
N LEU A 69 13.36 -30.40 7.38
CA LEU A 69 13.18 -30.88 6.02
C LEU A 69 14.23 -31.98 5.87
N THR A 70 13.70 -33.19 5.85
CA THR A 70 14.39 -34.45 6.09
C THR A 70 15.64 -34.55 5.24
N THR A 71 16.80 -34.59 5.90
CA THR A 71 18.01 -35.15 5.30
C THR A 71 17.76 -36.57 4.76
N ASP A 72 16.72 -37.26 5.25
CA ASP A 72 16.26 -38.59 4.80
C ASP A 72 15.55 -38.65 3.43
N GLN A 73 15.40 -37.55 2.69
CA GLN A 73 14.98 -37.57 1.26
C GLN A 73 16.14 -37.23 0.30
N LEU A 74 17.35 -36.98 0.83
CA LEU A 74 18.53 -36.71 0.02
C LEU A 74 19.38 -37.97 -0.26
N PHE A 75 19.01 -39.14 0.29
CA PHE A 75 19.72 -40.40 0.10
C PHE A 75 18.78 -41.52 -0.35
N MET A 76 18.27 -41.38 -1.59
CA MET A 76 18.22 -42.54 -2.48
C MET A 76 19.63 -43.10 -2.68
#